data_AF-U1PLS7-F1
#
_entry.id   AF-U1PLS7-F1
#
_cell.length_a   1.000
_cell.length_b   1.000
_cell.length_c   1.000
_cell.angle_alpha   90.00
_cell.angle_beta   90.00
_cell.angle_gamma   90.00
#
_symmetry.space_group_name_H-M   'P 1'
#
loop_
_entity.id
_entity.type
_entity.pdbx_description
1 polymer ?
#
loop_
_entity_poly.entity_id
_entity_poly.type
_entity_poly.pdbx_seq_one_letter_code
_entity_poly.pdbx_strand_id
1 'polypeptide(L)'
;MVERRDPARTGVVAGRGVGVVTALVSVAVVFLGDGGPYAATARALEAAGVGEAVTAVVAVDALTTAVVRYGACYVVGSLLGVVYGWLDRHREVVLGGAASVVGVVDAAVSLRSPVLAVVCLLAWVGFVPVFLRLTPDAEPDREGPLRLG
;
A
#
# COMPACT_ATOMS: atom_id res chain seq x y z
N MET A 1 7.17 -27.32 18.32
CA MET A 1 6.78 -25.93 18.59
C MET A 1 6.29 -25.34 17.28
N VAL A 2 4.98 -25.10 17.14
CA VAL A 2 4.43 -24.43 15.95
C VAL A 2 4.78 -22.96 16.09
N GLU A 3 5.63 -22.46 15.21
CA GLU A 3 6.07 -21.06 15.24
C GLU A 3 4.87 -20.18 14.86
N ARG A 4 4.24 -19.58 15.88
CA ARG A 4 3.10 -18.66 15.70
C ARG A 4 3.62 -17.45 14.92
N ARG A 5 3.27 -17.36 13.64
CA ARG A 5 3.75 -16.31 12.76
C ARG A 5 3.19 -14.96 13.23
N ASP A 6 4.07 -14.02 13.56
CA ASP A 6 3.71 -12.68 14.04
C ASP A 6 2.86 -11.94 12.99
N PRO A 7 1.60 -11.60 13.29
CA PRO A 7 0.69 -10.96 12.33
C PRO A 7 1.17 -9.56 11.92
N ALA A 8 1.97 -8.87 12.74
CA ALA A 8 2.58 -7.59 12.37
C ALA A 8 3.58 -7.78 11.22
N ARG A 9 4.38 -8.86 11.26
CA ARG A 9 5.34 -9.21 10.20
C ARG A 9 4.61 -9.57 8.91
N THR A 10 3.49 -10.28 8.99
CA THR A 10 2.66 -10.57 7.81
C THR A 10 2.07 -9.30 7.21
N GLY A 11 1.64 -8.36 8.07
CA GLY A 11 1.16 -7.04 7.68
C GLY A 11 2.18 -6.23 6.90
N VAL A 12 3.44 -6.25 7.36
CA VAL A 12 4.56 -5.64 6.64
C VAL A 12 4.75 -6.24 5.25
N VAL A 13 4.74 -7.56 5.11
CA VAL A 13 4.96 -8.22 3.81
C VAL A 13 3.85 -7.85 2.82
N ALA A 14 2.58 -7.91 3.25
CA ALA A 14 1.45 -7.52 2.42
C ALA A 14 1.48 -6.01 2.09
N GLY A 15 1.79 -5.16 3.08
CA GLY A 15 1.89 -3.71 2.92
C GLY A 15 3.02 -3.28 1.98
N ARG A 16 4.13 -4.01 1.95
CA ARG A 16 5.21 -3.79 0.96
C ARG A 16 4.74 -4.01 -0.46
N GLY A 17 3.90 -5.02 -0.70
CA GLY A 17 3.29 -5.27 -2.02
C GLY A 17 2.47 -4.07 -2.50
N VAL A 18 1.58 -3.58 -1.64
CA VAL A 18 0.76 -2.37 -1.89
C VAL A 18 1.65 -1.16 -2.14
N GLY A 19 2.67 -0.97 -1.30
CA GLY A 19 3.62 0.15 -1.40
C GLY A 19 4.42 0.14 -2.69
N VAL A 20 4.91 -1.01 -3.14
CA VAL A 20 5.64 -1.13 -4.41
C VAL A 20 4.74 -0.80 -5.60
N VAL A 21 3.53 -1.37 -5.64
CA VAL A 21 2.59 -1.15 -6.75
C VAL A 21 2.20 0.32 -6.84
N THR A 22 1.80 0.93 -5.72
CA THR A 22 1.37 2.34 -5.69
C THR A 22 2.53 3.31 -5.94
N ALA A 23 3.74 2.99 -5.48
CA ALA A 23 4.94 3.78 -5.77
C ALA A 23 5.30 3.75 -7.25
N LEU A 24 5.34 2.56 -7.86
CA LEU A 24 5.63 2.40 -9.29
C LEU A 24 4.59 3.11 -10.16
N VAL A 25 3.31 2.99 -9.82
CA VAL A 25 2.24 3.69 -10.56
C VAL A 25 2.33 5.20 -10.35
N SER A 26 2.70 5.69 -9.15
CA SER A 26 2.91 7.13 -8.93
C SER A 26 4.01 7.68 -9.83
N VAL A 27 5.15 6.98 -9.92
CA VAL A 27 6.25 7.32 -10.84
C VAL A 27 5.77 7.26 -12.29
N ALA A 28 5.09 6.19 -12.68
CA ALA A 28 4.57 6.00 -14.03
C ALA A 28 3.58 7.11 -14.42
N VAL A 29 2.67 7.53 -13.53
CA VAL A 29 1.74 8.64 -13.78
C VAL A 29 2.48 9.96 -14.00
N VAL A 30 3.60 10.20 -13.31
CA VAL A 30 4.41 11.40 -13.52
C VAL A 30 5.12 11.38 -14.88
N PHE A 31 5.66 10.23 -15.30
CA PHE A 31 6.43 10.12 -16.54
C PHE A 31 5.60 9.84 -17.81
N LEU A 32 4.45 9.16 -17.68
CA LEU A 32 3.55 8.79 -18.78
C LEU A 32 2.33 9.70 -18.86
N GLY A 33 2.06 10.50 -17.82
CA GLY A 33 0.96 11.45 -17.82
C GLY A 33 1.28 12.63 -18.74
N ASP A 34 0.76 12.60 -19.96
CA ASP A 34 0.90 13.60 -21.05
C ASP A 34 0.48 15.05 -20.71
N GLY A 35 0.18 15.39 -19.45
CA GLY A 35 -0.43 16.67 -19.10
C GLY A 35 -0.53 16.97 -17.61
N GLY A 36 0.42 16.50 -16.79
CA GLY A 36 0.49 16.93 -15.39
C GLY A 36 0.54 18.47 -15.27
N PRO A 37 0.27 19.06 -14.09
CA PRO A 37 0.31 20.53 -13.89
C PRO A 37 1.67 21.15 -14.26
N TYR A 38 2.71 20.33 -14.41
CA TYR A 38 4.04 20.70 -14.84
C TYR A 38 4.24 20.67 -16.36
N ALA A 39 3.32 20.16 -17.18
CA ALA A 39 3.53 20.05 -18.63
C ALA A 39 3.59 21.42 -19.33
N ALA A 40 2.73 22.37 -18.92
CA ALA A 40 2.78 23.75 -19.41
C ALA A 40 4.05 24.46 -18.93
N THR A 41 4.40 24.25 -17.66
CA THR A 41 5.59 24.82 -17.01
C THR A 41 6.88 24.25 -17.60
N ALA A 42 6.92 22.95 -17.89
CA ALA A 42 8.04 22.26 -18.52
C ALA A 42 8.27 22.80 -19.93
N ARG A 43 7.23 22.92 -20.77
CA ARG A 43 7.36 23.53 -22.11
C ARG A 43 7.84 24.98 -22.05
N ALA A 44 7.35 25.76 -21.07
CA ALA A 44 7.76 27.16 -20.89
C ALA A 44 9.22 27.30 -20.43
N LEU A 45 9.70 26.42 -19.53
CA LEU A 45 11.08 26.43 -19.04
C LEU A 45 12.06 25.76 -20.01
N GLU A 46 11.61 24.79 -20.80
CA GLU A 46 12.37 24.21 -21.90
C GLU A 46 12.64 25.27 -22.99
N ALA A 47 11.65 26.10 -23.30
CA ALA A 47 11.82 27.28 -24.13
C ALA A 47 12.78 28.35 -23.53
N ALA A 48 12.96 28.35 -22.20
CA ALA A 48 13.90 29.22 -21.49
C ALA A 48 15.30 28.59 -21.28
N GLY A 49 15.54 27.37 -21.79
CA GLY A 49 16.84 26.69 -21.70
C GLY A 49 17.13 26.02 -20.35
N VAL A 50 16.13 25.83 -19.49
CA VAL A 50 16.29 25.26 -18.13
C VAL A 50 15.66 23.86 -17.99
N GLY A 51 15.36 23.20 -19.11
CA GLY A 51 14.61 21.93 -19.16
C GLY A 51 15.24 20.78 -18.35
N GLU A 52 16.58 20.70 -18.30
CA GLU A 52 17.28 19.68 -17.50
C GLU A 52 17.03 19.83 -16.00
N ALA A 53 17.02 21.07 -15.48
CA ALA A 53 16.76 21.34 -14.08
C ALA A 53 15.30 21.00 -13.70
N VAL A 54 14.34 21.26 -14.59
CA VAL A 54 12.93 20.88 -14.38
C VAL A 54 12.77 19.38 -14.35
N THR A 55 13.43 18.66 -15.26
CA THR A 55 13.41 17.19 -15.29
C THR A 55 13.97 16.61 -14.00
N ALA A 56 15.06 17.17 -13.48
CA ALA A 56 15.63 16.77 -12.19
C ALA A 56 14.65 17.00 -11.03
N VAL A 57 13.99 18.16 -10.97
CA VAL A 57 12.99 18.46 -9.92
C VAL A 57 11.80 17.50 -10.00
N VAL A 58 11.28 17.22 -11.19
CA VAL A 58 10.17 16.27 -11.40
C VAL A 58 10.57 14.86 -10.99
N ALA A 59 11.79 14.41 -11.33
CA ALA A 59 12.31 13.13 -10.92
C ALA A 59 12.44 13.03 -9.38
N VAL A 60 12.96 14.07 -8.73
CA VAL A 60 13.08 14.11 -7.26
C VAL A 60 11.71 14.10 -6.59
N ASP A 61 10.74 14.84 -7.10
CA ASP A 61 9.36 14.84 -6.58
C ASP A 61 8.69 13.45 -6.73
N ALA A 62 8.85 12.83 -7.90
CA ALA A 62 8.34 11.48 -8.15
C ALA A 62 8.99 10.44 -7.23
N LEU A 63 10.30 10.49 -7.05
CA LEU A 63 11.05 9.61 -6.15
C LEU A 63 10.64 9.82 -4.69
N THR A 64 10.52 11.08 -4.26
CA THR A 64 10.10 11.42 -2.89
C THR A 64 8.69 10.89 -2.63
N THR A 65 7.78 11.10 -3.56
CA THR A 65 6.41 10.56 -3.49
C THR A 65 6.42 9.04 -3.40
N ALA A 66 7.19 8.35 -4.24
CA ALA A 66 7.33 6.91 -4.22
C ALA A 66 7.82 6.38 -2.86
N VAL A 67 8.85 7.01 -2.29
CA VAL A 67 9.41 6.64 -0.98
C VAL A 67 8.39 6.85 0.14
N VAL A 68 7.72 8.01 0.16
CA VAL A 68 6.68 8.33 1.16
C VAL A 68 5.55 7.32 1.10
N ARG A 69 5.05 6.99 -0.11
CA ARG A 69 3.99 5.99 -0.28
C ARG A 69 4.40 4.60 0.18
N TYR A 70 5.60 4.17 -0.21
CA TYR A 70 6.13 2.88 0.21
C TYR A 70 6.23 2.81 1.75
N GLY A 71 6.77 3.85 2.37
CA GLY A 71 6.89 3.96 3.83
C GLY A 71 5.52 3.97 4.52
N ALA A 72 4.56 4.74 4.02
CA ALA A 72 3.21 4.78 4.55
C ALA A 72 2.51 3.41 4.45
N CYS A 73 2.59 2.74 3.29
CA CYS A 73 2.00 1.41 3.11
C CYS A 73 2.66 0.35 4.01
N TYR A 74 3.97 0.47 4.24
CA TYR A 74 4.69 -0.38 5.20
C TYR A 74 4.15 -0.22 6.61
N VAL A 75 4.02 1.02 7.09
CA VAL A 75 3.55 1.33 8.45
C VAL A 75 2.10 0.93 8.63
N VAL A 76 1.24 1.30 7.69
CA VAL A 76 -0.20 0.98 7.74
C VAL A 76 -0.42 -0.53 7.63
N GLY A 77 0.30 -1.23 6.76
CA GLY A 77 0.25 -2.69 6.69
C GLY A 77 0.63 -3.37 8.00
N SER A 78 1.68 -2.87 8.67
CA SER A 78 2.08 -3.34 10.01
C SER A 78 0.97 -3.11 11.06
N LEU A 79 0.40 -1.90 11.09
CA LEU A 79 -0.70 -1.55 12.01
C LEU A 79 -1.92 -2.44 11.79
N LEU A 80 -2.30 -2.69 10.54
CA LEU A 80 -3.39 -3.61 10.21
C LEU A 80 -3.10 -5.04 10.70
N GLY A 81 -1.84 -5.48 10.60
CA GLY A 81 -1.41 -6.76 11.17
C GLY A 81 -1.52 -6.83 12.69
N VAL A 82 -1.15 -5.76 13.40
CA VAL A 82 -1.30 -5.67 14.87
C VAL A 82 -2.77 -5.69 15.26
N VAL A 83 -3.61 -4.88 14.59
CA VAL A 83 -5.06 -4.83 14.82
C VAL A 83 -5.70 -6.20 14.58
N TYR A 84 -5.29 -6.89 13.50
CA TYR A 84 -5.73 -8.25 13.21
C TYR A 84 -5.42 -9.23 14.36
N GLY A 85 -4.22 -9.11 14.96
CA GLY A 85 -3.82 -9.93 16.11
C GLY A 85 -4.63 -9.68 17.39
N TRP A 86 -5.30 -8.53 17.51
CA TRP A 86 -6.12 -8.18 18.68
C TRP A 86 -7.60 -8.56 18.53
N LEU A 87 -8.07 -8.81 17.31
CA LEU A 87 -9.45 -9.21 17.05
C LEU A 87 -9.62 -10.68 17.39
N ASP A 88 -10.73 -11.09 18.00
CA ASP A 88 -11.00 -12.50 18.29
C ASP A 88 -12.01 -13.14 17.35
N ARG A 89 -13.24 -12.61 17.29
CA ARG A 89 -14.35 -13.31 16.63
C ARG A 89 -14.57 -12.90 15.16
N HIS A 90 -14.19 -11.68 14.76
CA HIS A 90 -14.51 -11.10 13.43
C HIS A 90 -13.27 -10.50 12.74
N ARG A 91 -12.15 -11.23 12.77
CA ARG A 91 -10.82 -10.77 12.31
C ARG A 91 -10.83 -10.32 10.84
N GLU A 92 -11.47 -11.10 9.98
CA GLU A 92 -11.52 -10.85 8.53
C GLU A 92 -12.38 -9.64 8.16
N VAL A 93 -13.57 -9.52 8.74
CA VAL A 93 -14.51 -8.41 8.44
C VAL A 93 -13.93 -7.08 8.87
N VAL A 94 -13.32 -7.03 10.06
CA VAL A 94 -12.71 -5.78 10.56
C VAL A 94 -11.45 -5.43 9.78
N LEU A 95 -10.62 -6.41 9.40
CA LEU A 95 -9.47 -6.17 8.53
C LEU A 95 -9.90 -5.65 7.15
N GLY A 96 -10.92 -6.27 6.55
CA GLY A 96 -11.49 -5.84 5.27
C GLY A 96 -12.06 -4.43 5.33
N GLY A 97 -12.80 -4.12 6.39
CA GLY A 97 -13.32 -2.77 6.64
C GLY A 97 -12.21 -1.74 6.81
N ALA A 98 -11.20 -2.03 7.64
CA ALA A 98 -10.08 -1.12 7.88
C ALA A 98 -9.24 -0.89 6.61
N ALA A 99 -8.90 -1.95 5.87
CA ALA A 99 -8.18 -1.85 4.59
C ALA A 99 -8.97 -1.05 3.56
N SER A 100 -10.29 -1.22 3.52
CA SER A 100 -11.17 -0.44 2.62
C SER A 100 -11.19 1.03 2.98
N VAL A 101 -11.29 1.39 4.28
CA VAL A 101 -11.23 2.78 4.75
C VAL A 101 -9.89 3.41 4.37
N VAL A 102 -8.78 2.71 4.60
CA VAL A 102 -7.46 3.17 4.19
C VAL A 102 -7.40 3.38 2.68
N GLY A 103 -7.90 2.43 1.90
CA GLY A 103 -7.96 2.54 0.44
C GLY A 103 -8.77 3.76 -0.04
N VAL A 104 -9.89 4.06 0.60
CA VAL A 104 -10.71 5.24 0.29
C VAL A 104 -9.97 6.54 0.63
N VAL A 105 -9.32 6.60 1.80
CA VAL A 105 -8.53 7.78 2.19
C VAL A 105 -7.34 7.99 1.24
N ASP A 106 -6.64 6.92 0.88
CA ASP A 106 -5.49 6.96 -0.03
C ASP A 106 -5.91 7.35 -1.47
N ALA A 107 -7.07 6.86 -1.92
CA ALA A 107 -7.67 7.26 -3.19
C ALA A 107 -8.11 8.74 -3.18
N ALA A 108 -8.69 9.23 -2.07
CA ALA A 108 -9.10 10.63 -1.91
C ALA A 108 -7.90 11.59 -1.97
N VAL A 109 -6.77 11.22 -1.35
CA VAL A 109 -5.52 11.98 -1.48
C VAL A 109 -5.00 11.96 -2.93
N SER A 110 -5.31 10.91 -3.68
CA SER A 110 -4.84 10.70 -5.06
C SER A 110 -5.79 11.24 -6.14
N LEU A 111 -6.80 12.04 -5.79
CA LEU A 111 -7.84 12.55 -6.72
C LEU A 111 -7.28 13.36 -7.90
N ARG A 112 -6.05 13.87 -7.82
CA ARG A 112 -5.36 14.53 -8.94
C ARG A 112 -5.13 13.60 -10.14
N SER A 113 -5.14 12.28 -9.93
CA SER A 113 -5.05 11.29 -11.00
C SER A 113 -6.06 10.18 -10.76
N PRO A 114 -7.11 10.03 -11.61
CA PRO A 114 -8.10 8.98 -11.44
C PRO A 114 -7.48 7.58 -11.56
N VAL A 115 -6.43 7.45 -12.38
CA VAL A 115 -5.66 6.21 -12.50
C VAL A 115 -5.02 5.85 -11.16
N LEU A 116 -4.37 6.82 -10.51
CA LEU A 116 -3.72 6.59 -9.23
C LEU A 116 -4.75 6.27 -8.14
N ALA A 117 -5.87 7.00 -8.10
CA ALA A 117 -6.95 6.73 -7.15
C ALA A 117 -7.51 5.30 -7.29
N VAL A 118 -7.77 4.84 -8.52
CA VAL A 118 -8.24 3.47 -8.79
C VAL A 118 -7.20 2.43 -8.38
N VAL A 119 -5.93 2.64 -8.73
CA VAL A 119 -4.85 1.72 -8.36
C VAL A 119 -4.68 1.64 -6.84
N CYS A 120 -4.77 2.75 -6.12
CA CYS A 120 -4.65 2.76 -4.66
C CYS A 120 -5.80 1.97 -4.03
N LEU A 121 -7.03 2.21 -4.49
CA LEU A 121 -8.20 1.48 -4.01
C LEU A 121 -8.07 -0.03 -4.27
N LEU A 122 -7.70 -0.43 -5.49
CA LEU A 122 -7.50 -1.84 -5.84
C LEU A 122 -6.34 -2.49 -5.07
N ALA A 123 -5.25 -1.76 -4.85
CA ALA A 123 -4.10 -2.26 -4.10
C ALA A 123 -4.47 -2.55 -2.64
N TRP A 124 -5.25 -1.65 -2.01
CA TRP A 124 -5.75 -1.86 -0.64
C TRP A 124 -6.82 -2.96 -0.55
N VAL A 125 -7.67 -3.13 -1.58
CA VAL A 125 -8.57 -4.30 -1.63
C VAL A 125 -7.77 -5.60 -1.79
N GLY A 126 -6.71 -5.60 -2.60
CA GLY A 126 -5.80 -6.72 -2.80
C GLY A 126 -4.94 -7.06 -1.58
N PHE A 127 -4.74 -6.12 -0.66
CA PHE A 127 -4.03 -6.36 0.60
C PHE A 127 -4.68 -7.49 1.42
N VAL A 128 -6.01 -7.48 1.54
CA VAL A 128 -6.77 -8.42 2.37
C VAL A 128 -6.52 -9.89 1.98
N PRO A 129 -6.75 -10.33 0.72
CA PRO A 129 -6.51 -11.71 0.33
C PRO A 129 -5.02 -12.11 0.41
N VAL A 130 -4.10 -11.16 0.17
CA VAL A 130 -2.65 -11.42 0.32
C VAL A 130 -2.29 -11.64 1.78
N PHE A 131 -2.79 -10.79 2.68
CA PHE A 131 -2.57 -10.89 4.12
C PHE A 131 -3.12 -12.21 4.68
N LEU A 132 -4.35 -12.59 4.29
CA LEU A 132 -4.98 -13.84 4.73
C LEU A 132 -4.23 -15.07 4.21
N ARG A 133 -3.73 -15.06 2.96
CA ARG A 133 -2.90 -16.17 2.46
C ARG A 133 -1.57 -16.33 3.20
N LEU A 134 -0.99 -15.22 3.65
CA LEU A 134 0.28 -15.22 4.37
C LEU A 134 0.13 -15.54 5.86
N THR A 135 -1.10 -15.43 6.38
CA THR A 135 -1.48 -15.81 7.74
C THR A 135 -2.14 -17.19 7.65
N PRO A 136 -1.38 -18.30 7.68
CA PRO A 136 -2.00 -19.62 7.71
C PRO A 136 -2.98 -19.66 8.88
N ASP A 137 -4.19 -20.15 8.60
CA ASP A 137 -5.23 -20.32 9.60
C ASP A 137 -4.60 -20.89 10.86
N ALA A 138 -4.77 -20.20 11.99
CA ALA A 138 -4.76 -20.92 13.25
C ALA A 138 -5.86 -21.97 13.06
N GLU A 139 -5.48 -23.24 12.87
CA GLU A 139 -6.44 -24.33 12.84
C GLU A 139 -7.44 -24.06 13.96
N PRO A 140 -8.76 -24.10 13.68
CA PRO A 140 -9.74 -24.00 14.74
C PRO A 140 -9.36 -25.08 15.73
N ASP A 141 -9.07 -24.65 16.96
CA ASP A 141 -8.57 -25.46 18.08
C ASP A 141 -9.20 -26.85 18.00
N ARG A 142 -8.48 -27.81 17.41
CA ARG A 142 -8.85 -29.21 17.54
C ARG A 142 -8.48 -29.50 18.97
N GLU A 143 -9.46 -29.30 19.85
CA GLU A 143 -9.55 -29.93 21.17
C GLU A 143 -9.51 -31.46 20.95
N GLY A 144 -8.34 -31.96 20.58
CA GLY A 144 -7.99 -33.35 20.69
C GLY A 144 -7.75 -33.62 22.17
N PRO A 145 -8.36 -34.66 22.75
CA PRO A 145 -8.24 -34.93 24.18
C PRO A 145 -6.76 -35.09 24.55
N LEU A 146 -6.31 -34.30 25.52
CA LEU A 146 -5.02 -34.43 26.18
C LEU A 146 -4.86 -35.85 26.71
N ARG A 147 -4.06 -36.66 26.02
CA ARG A 147 -3.61 -37.95 26.54
C ARG A 147 -2.53 -37.68 27.60
N LEU A 148 -2.94 -37.65 28.85
CA LEU A 148 -2.04 -37.80 29.99
C LEU A 148 -1.68 -39.29 30.07
N GLY A 149 -0.47 -39.61 29.63
CA GLY A 149 0.23 -40.86 29.92
C GLY A 149 1.33 -40.61 30.92
#